data_AF-A0A6Y3UWG0-F1
#
_entry.id   AF-A0A6Y3UWG0-F1
#
_cell.length_a   1.000
_cell.length_b   1.000
_cell.length_c   1.000
_cell.angle_alpha   90.00
_cell.angle_beta   90.00
_cell.angle_gamma   90.00
#
_symmetry.space_group_name_H-M   'P 1'
#
loop_
_entity.id
_entity.type
_entity.pdbx_description
1 polymer ?
#
loop_
_entity_poly.entity_id
_entity_poly.type
_entity_poly.pdbx_seq_one_letter_code
_entity_poly.pdbx_strand_id
1 'polypeptide(L)'
;DTISSYFKIPPSILDQLDVVDVLLESDTLLFIDPMLLPESKHSEMKDDADQKYIDTFTKIIKLLSACKIDNDSDIAWRTAKKLFSFSEIGWTCLGYGSSAKGSGFGPQLVNNTMKTAHQIVSMDIDDPDLFMVMSLFEEGIGADRISDMTTNIIFDALVKFSERVNITLKIPTKEFTFKGNKYNAPHNPLTNKPLILVPKDIVRDLPISTDWSGAVHTMKENTD
;
A
#
# COMPACT_ATOMS: atom_id res chain seq x y z
N ASP A 1 10.68 -19.48 8.15
CA ASP A 1 11.83 -18.60 8.47
C ASP A 1 11.48 -17.14 8.29
N THR A 2 12.15 -16.24 9.02
CA THR A 2 12.13 -14.78 8.76
C THR A 2 13.36 -14.37 7.94
N ILE A 3 13.44 -13.10 7.52
CA ILE A 3 14.64 -12.56 6.88
C ILE A 3 15.86 -12.77 7.78
N SER A 4 15.78 -12.36 9.04
CA SER A 4 16.90 -12.45 9.99
C SER A 4 17.37 -13.89 10.19
N SER A 5 16.43 -14.83 10.40
CA SER A 5 16.76 -16.23 10.66
C SER A 5 17.38 -16.91 9.44
N TYR A 6 16.82 -16.68 8.25
CA TYR A 6 17.28 -17.34 7.03
C TYR A 6 18.64 -16.83 6.57
N PHE A 7 18.80 -15.51 6.50
CA PHE A 7 20.05 -14.89 6.02
C PHE A 7 21.12 -14.76 7.11
N LYS A 8 20.84 -15.23 8.33
CA LYS A 8 21.74 -15.14 9.50
C LYS A 8 22.14 -13.69 9.81
N ILE A 9 21.19 -12.78 9.64
CA ILE A 9 21.36 -11.35 9.94
C ILE A 9 20.92 -11.15 11.40
N PRO A 10 21.75 -10.56 12.28
CA PRO A 10 21.31 -10.27 13.64
C PRO A 10 20.06 -9.36 13.61
N PRO A 11 18.98 -9.68 14.35
CA PRO A 11 17.76 -8.87 14.37
C PRO A 11 18.01 -7.38 14.69
N SER A 12 19.01 -7.09 15.53
CA SER A 12 19.42 -5.71 15.86
C SER A 12 19.87 -4.89 14.65
N ILE A 13 20.38 -5.52 13.60
CA ILE A 13 20.74 -4.82 12.35
C ILE A 13 19.48 -4.42 11.58
N LEU A 14 18.45 -5.27 11.55
CA LEU A 14 17.16 -4.92 10.97
C LEU A 14 16.48 -3.82 11.79
N ASP A 15 16.55 -3.87 13.12
CA ASP A 15 16.05 -2.80 13.99
C ASP A 15 16.75 -1.46 13.72
N GLN A 16 18.08 -1.47 13.60
CA GLN A 16 18.87 -0.28 13.32
C GLN A 16 18.56 0.33 11.95
N LEU A 17 18.35 -0.51 10.94
CA LEU A 17 17.98 -0.09 9.58
C LEU A 17 16.48 0.16 9.43
N ASP A 18 15.71 -0.10 10.49
CA ASP A 18 14.27 0.02 10.55
C ASP A 18 13.52 -0.85 9.55
N VAL A 19 13.98 -2.07 9.31
CA VAL A 19 13.39 -3.01 8.33
C VAL A 19 12.49 -4.02 9.05
N VAL A 20 11.27 -4.21 8.57
CA VAL A 20 10.37 -5.27 9.08
C VAL A 20 10.99 -6.65 8.85
N ASP A 21 11.08 -7.46 9.89
CA ASP A 21 11.59 -8.84 9.80
C ASP A 21 10.46 -9.80 9.39
N VAL A 22 10.11 -9.77 8.11
CA VAL A 22 8.97 -10.54 7.58
C VAL A 22 9.23 -12.04 7.52
N LEU A 23 8.15 -12.81 7.57
CA LEU A 23 8.12 -14.23 7.24
C LEU A 23 8.38 -14.44 5.74
N LEU A 24 9.19 -15.44 5.39
CA LEU A 24 9.55 -15.72 3.98
C LEU A 24 8.61 -16.70 3.28
N GLU A 25 7.88 -17.54 4.01
CA GLU A 25 6.97 -18.55 3.45
C GLU A 25 5.50 -18.12 3.43
N SER A 26 5.16 -17.15 4.27
CA SER A 26 3.80 -16.63 4.47
C SER A 26 3.87 -15.13 4.73
N ASP A 27 2.70 -14.49 4.76
CA ASP A 27 2.63 -13.08 5.11
C ASP A 27 2.76 -12.87 6.62
N THR A 28 3.36 -11.74 6.95
CA THR A 28 3.41 -11.18 8.30
C THR A 28 2.15 -10.36 8.52
N LEU A 29 1.49 -10.51 9.67
CA LEU A 29 0.19 -9.87 10.00
C LEU A 29 0.30 -8.36 10.24
N LEU A 30 0.82 -7.65 9.25
CA LEU A 30 1.05 -6.23 9.20
C LEU A 30 0.50 -5.69 7.89
N PHE A 31 0.27 -4.39 7.84
CA PHE A 31 -0.16 -3.69 6.63
C PHE A 31 0.52 -2.33 6.55
N ILE A 32 0.77 -1.84 5.34
CA ILE A 32 1.28 -0.48 5.13
C ILE A 32 0.14 0.52 5.32
N ASP A 33 0.30 1.43 6.27
CA ASP A 33 -0.66 2.50 6.54
C ASP A 33 -0.20 3.79 5.85
N PRO A 34 -0.93 4.30 4.84
CA PRO A 34 -0.55 5.51 4.14
C PRO A 34 -0.51 6.75 5.05
N MET A 35 -1.22 6.75 6.19
CA MET A 35 -1.20 7.85 7.14
C MET A 35 0.14 7.99 7.88
N LEU A 36 1.00 6.98 7.82
CA LEU A 36 2.33 7.00 8.43
C LEU A 36 3.42 7.52 7.49
N LEU A 37 3.13 7.68 6.19
CA LEU A 37 4.11 8.18 5.22
C LEU A 37 4.71 9.54 5.60
N PRO A 38 3.93 10.61 5.89
CA PRO A 38 4.48 11.94 6.18
C PRO A 38 5.30 12.01 7.48
N GLU A 39 5.09 11.04 8.38
CA GLU A 39 5.77 10.94 9.67
C GLU A 39 6.98 10.00 9.66
N SER A 40 7.21 9.28 8.56
CA SER A 40 8.34 8.36 8.44
C SER A 40 9.68 9.10 8.58
N LYS A 41 10.66 8.45 9.22
CA LYS A 41 12.02 8.99 9.33
C LYS A 41 12.84 8.77 8.05
N HIS A 42 12.33 8.00 7.09
CA HIS A 42 12.99 7.71 5.83
C HIS A 42 12.46 8.66 4.75
N SER A 43 13.35 9.45 4.13
CA SER A 43 12.96 10.42 3.10
C SER A 43 12.29 9.77 1.89
N GLU A 44 12.61 8.51 1.57
CA GLU A 44 11.92 7.78 0.50
C GLU A 44 10.42 7.62 0.80
N MET A 45 10.04 7.48 2.08
CA MET A 45 8.64 7.37 2.48
C MET A 45 8.03 8.76 2.70
N LYS A 46 8.73 9.60 3.46
CA LYS A 46 8.23 10.91 3.87
C LYS A 46 8.04 11.88 2.72
N ASP A 47 8.97 11.90 1.77
CA ASP A 47 8.95 12.89 0.70
C ASP A 47 8.45 12.27 -0.61
N ASP A 48 9.11 11.20 -1.08
CA ASP A 48 8.79 10.60 -2.38
C ASP A 48 7.44 9.85 -2.35
N ALA A 49 7.24 8.97 -1.37
CA ALA A 49 6.04 8.14 -1.29
C ALA A 49 4.79 8.96 -0.94
N ASP A 50 4.88 9.84 0.06
CA ASP A 50 3.79 10.73 0.47
C ASP A 50 3.33 11.63 -0.69
N GLN A 51 4.26 12.34 -1.34
CA GLN A 51 3.92 13.18 -2.50
C GLN A 51 3.30 12.35 -3.63
N LYS A 52 3.84 11.17 -3.91
CA LYS A 52 3.30 10.27 -4.93
C LYS A 52 1.87 9.83 -4.61
N TYR A 53 1.60 9.60 -3.34
CA TYR A 53 0.29 9.22 -2.82
C TYR A 53 -0.71 10.36 -3.01
N ILE A 54 -0.40 11.56 -2.50
CA ILE A 54 -1.23 12.77 -2.65
C ILE A 54 -1.48 13.09 -4.13
N ASP A 55 -0.45 13.05 -4.97
CA ASP A 55 -0.55 13.31 -6.41
C ASP A 55 -1.51 12.34 -7.11
N THR A 56 -1.50 11.07 -6.71
CA THR A 56 -2.32 10.02 -7.32
C THR A 56 -3.80 10.30 -7.04
N PHE A 57 -4.15 10.57 -5.79
CA PHE A 57 -5.53 10.87 -5.39
C PHE A 57 -6.00 12.23 -5.91
N THR A 58 -5.15 13.24 -5.89
CA THR A 58 -5.45 14.54 -6.50
C THR A 58 -5.81 14.40 -7.99
N LYS A 59 -5.10 13.54 -8.73
CA LYS A 59 -5.42 13.27 -10.15
C LYS A 59 -6.75 12.53 -10.30
N ILE A 60 -7.03 11.55 -9.45
CA ILE A 60 -8.29 10.80 -9.46
C ILE A 60 -9.47 11.74 -9.16
N ILE A 61 -9.38 12.56 -8.12
CA ILE A 61 -10.41 13.54 -7.74
C ILE A 61 -10.68 14.52 -8.89
N LYS A 62 -9.63 15.07 -9.51
CA LYS A 62 -9.77 15.98 -10.67
C LYS A 62 -10.43 15.32 -11.88
N LEU A 63 -10.19 14.02 -12.11
CA LEU A 63 -10.86 13.29 -13.17
C LEU A 63 -12.33 13.06 -12.81
N LEU A 64 -12.61 12.67 -11.56
CA LEU A 64 -13.97 12.45 -11.08
C LEU A 64 -14.80 13.73 -11.09
N SER A 65 -14.23 14.88 -10.71
CA SER A 65 -14.93 16.18 -10.78
C SER A 65 -15.27 16.59 -12.21
N ALA A 66 -14.52 16.10 -13.19
CA ALA A 66 -14.78 16.32 -14.61
C ALA A 66 -15.73 15.27 -15.24
N CYS A 67 -16.03 14.17 -14.53
CA CYS A 67 -16.95 13.13 -14.99
C CYS A 67 -18.38 13.66 -15.08
N LYS A 68 -19.02 13.46 -16.23
CA LYS A 68 -20.46 13.73 -16.40
C LYS A 68 -21.30 12.49 -16.19
N ILE A 69 -20.72 11.32 -16.44
CA ILE A 69 -21.38 10.02 -16.37
C ILE A 69 -20.48 9.06 -15.59
N ASP A 70 -21.05 8.31 -14.65
CA ASP A 70 -20.38 7.40 -13.72
C ASP A 70 -20.13 6.00 -14.32
N ASN A 71 -19.75 5.93 -15.61
CA ASN A 71 -19.49 4.66 -16.28
C ASN A 71 -18.44 4.75 -17.40
N ASP A 72 -18.06 3.58 -17.92
CA ASP A 72 -16.95 3.43 -18.88
C ASP A 72 -17.16 4.12 -20.24
N SER A 73 -18.34 4.73 -20.50
CA SER A 73 -18.54 5.60 -21.67
C SER A 73 -17.85 6.96 -21.53
N ASP A 74 -17.68 7.46 -20.30
CA ASP A 74 -17.00 8.72 -20.01
C ASP A 74 -15.48 8.51 -19.96
N ILE A 75 -14.74 9.38 -20.64
CA ILE A 75 -13.27 9.28 -20.74
C ILE A 75 -12.59 9.60 -19.41
N ALA A 76 -13.11 10.55 -18.64
CA ALA A 76 -12.58 10.92 -17.34
C ALA A 76 -12.80 9.77 -16.35
N TRP A 77 -13.98 9.16 -16.36
CA TRP A 77 -14.31 7.99 -15.55
C TRP A 77 -13.36 6.83 -15.84
N ARG A 78 -13.25 6.45 -17.12
CA ARG A 78 -12.40 5.33 -17.54
C ARG A 78 -10.93 5.57 -17.23
N THR A 79 -10.48 6.83 -17.25
CA THR A 79 -9.10 7.20 -16.91
C THR A 79 -8.88 7.12 -15.39
N ALA A 80 -9.80 7.66 -14.60
CA ALA A 80 -9.73 7.59 -13.14
C ALA A 80 -9.76 6.14 -12.63
N LYS A 81 -10.64 5.31 -13.21
CA LYS A 81 -10.75 3.89 -12.91
C LYS A 81 -9.47 3.10 -13.20
N LYS A 82 -8.73 3.47 -14.25
CA LYS A 82 -7.41 2.88 -14.53
C LYS A 82 -6.37 3.26 -13.48
N LEU A 83 -6.41 4.50 -12.97
CA LEU A 83 -5.53 4.95 -11.89
C LEU A 83 -5.88 4.30 -10.55
N PHE A 84 -7.16 4.00 -10.31
CA PHE A 84 -7.68 3.33 -9.12
C PHE A 84 -7.61 1.78 -9.20
N SER A 85 -6.89 1.23 -10.18
CA SER A 85 -6.77 -0.21 -10.40
C SER A 85 -5.49 -0.73 -9.78
N PHE A 86 -5.59 -1.31 -8.58
CA PHE A 86 -4.45 -1.81 -7.80
C PHE A 86 -4.47 -3.34 -7.74
N SER A 87 -3.40 -3.97 -8.25
CA SER A 87 -3.20 -5.42 -8.17
C SER A 87 -2.53 -5.81 -6.87
N GLU A 88 -2.87 -6.97 -6.30
CA GLU A 88 -2.16 -7.52 -5.14
C GLU A 88 -0.65 -7.67 -5.42
N ILE A 89 0.21 -7.21 -4.51
CA ILE A 89 1.69 -7.30 -4.62
C ILE A 89 2.25 -8.13 -3.47
N GLY A 90 2.27 -9.45 -3.64
CA GLY A 90 2.84 -10.39 -2.65
C GLY A 90 4.37 -10.42 -2.59
N TRP A 91 5.04 -9.26 -2.73
CA TRP A 91 6.51 -9.13 -2.65
C TRP A 91 6.98 -8.45 -1.37
N THR A 92 6.08 -7.85 -0.59
CA THR A 92 6.36 -7.30 0.74
C THR A 92 6.25 -8.34 1.86
N CYS A 93 5.60 -9.48 1.59
CA CYS A 93 5.30 -10.53 2.58
C CYS A 93 4.52 -9.97 3.80
N LEU A 94 3.61 -9.02 3.55
CA LEU A 94 2.68 -8.44 4.50
C LEU A 94 1.25 -8.79 4.10
N GLY A 95 0.34 -8.95 5.06
CA GLY A 95 -1.06 -9.29 4.79
C GLY A 95 -1.60 -10.40 5.69
N TYR A 96 -2.83 -10.84 5.41
CA TYR A 96 -3.50 -11.91 6.18
C TYR A 96 -3.09 -13.35 5.79
N GLY A 97 -2.15 -13.52 4.86
CA GLY A 97 -1.74 -14.84 4.35
C GLY A 97 -2.81 -15.52 3.49
N SER A 98 -2.45 -16.68 2.93
CA SER A 98 -3.23 -17.50 1.97
C SER A 98 -4.61 -18.00 2.44
N SER A 99 -5.08 -17.57 3.63
CA SER A 99 -6.37 -17.94 4.20
C SER A 99 -7.51 -17.01 3.74
N ALA A 100 -7.18 -15.79 3.29
CA ALA A 100 -8.14 -14.91 2.64
C ALA A 100 -7.97 -15.05 1.13
N LYS A 101 -9.00 -15.51 0.40
CA LYS A 101 -9.02 -15.43 -1.06
C LYS A 101 -8.62 -14.01 -1.47
N GLY A 102 -7.54 -13.89 -2.26
CA GLY A 102 -6.90 -12.64 -2.69
C GLY A 102 -7.83 -11.44 -2.63
N SER A 103 -7.59 -10.58 -1.65
CA SER A 103 -8.49 -9.48 -1.33
C SER A 103 -8.23 -8.28 -2.23
N GLY A 104 -7.43 -8.40 -3.29
CA GLY A 104 -7.20 -7.32 -4.26
C GLY A 104 -8.49 -6.72 -4.83
N PHE A 105 -8.43 -5.46 -5.28
CA PHE A 105 -9.56 -4.70 -5.81
C PHE A 105 -10.18 -5.35 -7.05
N GLY A 106 -11.22 -6.17 -6.84
CA GLY A 106 -11.96 -6.79 -7.93
C GLY A 106 -12.74 -5.75 -8.75
N PRO A 107 -13.08 -6.03 -10.03
CA PRO A 107 -13.72 -5.04 -10.92
C PRO A 107 -15.02 -4.44 -10.36
N GLN A 108 -15.80 -5.23 -9.62
CA GLN A 108 -17.04 -4.77 -9.00
C GLN A 108 -16.77 -3.82 -7.84
N LEU A 109 -15.81 -4.13 -6.97
CA LEU A 109 -15.45 -3.24 -5.86
C LEU A 109 -14.89 -1.93 -6.42
N VAL A 110 -13.96 -1.98 -7.38
CA VAL A 110 -13.43 -0.79 -8.06
C VAL A 110 -14.56 0.09 -8.58
N ASN A 111 -15.54 -0.50 -9.29
CA ASN A 111 -16.67 0.27 -9.80
C ASN A 111 -17.51 0.90 -8.68
N ASN A 112 -17.81 0.16 -7.61
CA ASN A 112 -18.62 0.66 -6.50
C ASN A 112 -17.89 1.80 -5.78
N THR A 113 -16.62 1.59 -5.41
CA THR A 113 -15.79 2.62 -4.75
C THR A 113 -15.66 3.86 -5.63
N MET A 114 -15.45 3.69 -6.94
CA MET A 114 -15.39 4.81 -7.90
C MET A 114 -16.72 5.58 -7.98
N LYS A 115 -17.86 4.92 -7.83
CA LYS A 115 -19.18 5.58 -7.82
C LYS A 115 -19.37 6.39 -6.55
N THR A 116 -19.05 5.82 -5.39
CA THR A 116 -19.08 6.55 -4.12
C THR A 116 -18.15 7.75 -4.17
N ALA A 117 -16.92 7.54 -4.62
CA ALA A 117 -15.96 8.60 -4.84
C ALA A 117 -16.51 9.72 -5.74
N HIS A 118 -17.12 9.38 -6.88
CA HIS A 118 -17.75 10.37 -7.77
C HIS A 118 -18.88 11.14 -7.09
N GLN A 119 -19.70 10.48 -6.26
CA GLN A 119 -20.74 11.13 -5.46
C GLN A 119 -20.15 12.09 -4.43
N ILE A 120 -19.10 11.70 -3.70
CA ILE A 120 -18.41 12.54 -2.71
C ILE A 120 -17.87 13.80 -3.37
N VAL A 121 -17.14 13.65 -4.48
CA VAL A 121 -16.59 14.78 -5.22
C VAL A 121 -17.68 15.69 -5.77
N SER A 122 -18.84 15.13 -6.14
CA SER A 122 -20.01 15.90 -6.58
C SER A 122 -20.69 16.69 -5.44
N MET A 123 -20.33 16.44 -4.19
CA MET A 123 -20.77 17.21 -3.01
C MET A 123 -19.79 18.33 -2.65
N ASP A 124 -18.87 18.69 -3.56
CA ASP A 124 -17.79 19.67 -3.35
C ASP A 124 -16.85 19.30 -2.18
N ILE A 125 -16.71 18.00 -1.90
CA ILE A 125 -15.67 17.48 -1.02
C ILE A 125 -14.45 17.18 -1.89
N ASP A 126 -13.46 18.07 -1.87
CA ASP A 126 -12.25 18.03 -2.72
C ASP A 126 -10.93 17.88 -1.93
N ASP A 127 -11.02 17.66 -0.61
CA ASP A 127 -9.89 17.33 0.25
C ASP A 127 -9.45 15.86 0.00
N PRO A 128 -8.22 15.62 -0.50
CA PRO A 128 -7.72 14.27 -0.77
C PRO A 128 -7.70 13.35 0.44
N ASP A 129 -7.43 13.88 1.63
CA ASP A 129 -7.36 13.09 2.86
C ASP A 129 -8.77 12.69 3.32
N LEU A 130 -9.72 13.63 3.26
CA LEU A 130 -11.12 13.34 3.58
C LEU A 130 -11.75 12.39 2.55
N PHE A 131 -11.49 12.60 1.27
CA PHE A 131 -11.94 11.71 0.19
C PHE A 131 -11.40 10.30 0.36
N MET A 132 -10.12 10.17 0.75
CA MET A 132 -9.51 8.89 1.04
C MET A 132 -10.22 8.22 2.21
N VAL A 133 -10.28 8.89 3.37
CA VAL A 133 -10.94 8.40 4.58
C VAL A 133 -12.37 7.95 4.28
N MET A 134 -13.13 8.73 3.51
CA MET A 134 -14.50 8.39 3.11
C MET A 134 -14.57 7.17 2.20
N SER A 135 -13.65 7.03 1.23
CA SER A 135 -13.57 5.85 0.37
C SER A 135 -13.20 4.59 1.14
N LEU A 136 -12.46 4.70 2.25
CA LEU A 136 -12.11 3.57 3.12
C LEU A 136 -13.29 3.01 3.92
N PHE A 137 -14.39 3.76 4.06
CA PHE A 137 -15.63 3.24 4.67
C PHE A 137 -16.50 2.44 3.72
N GLU A 138 -16.14 2.34 2.45
CA GLU A 138 -16.85 1.48 1.51
C GLU A 138 -16.75 0.02 1.94
N GLU A 139 -17.90 -0.66 1.94
CA GLU A 139 -17.98 -2.05 2.36
C GLU A 139 -17.03 -2.92 1.50
N GLY A 140 -16.13 -3.62 2.19
CA GLY A 140 -15.13 -4.47 1.54
C GLY A 140 -13.76 -3.83 1.37
N ILE A 141 -13.55 -2.55 1.71
CA ILE A 141 -12.21 -1.95 1.82
C ILE A 141 -11.69 -2.11 3.25
N GLY A 142 -10.72 -2.99 3.44
CA GLY A 142 -10.05 -3.22 4.71
C GLY A 142 -8.54 -2.96 4.61
N ALA A 143 -7.84 -3.10 5.74
CA ALA A 143 -6.41 -2.85 5.88
C ALA A 143 -5.53 -3.55 4.82
N ASP A 144 -5.88 -4.77 4.42
CA ASP A 144 -5.16 -5.52 3.38
C ASP A 144 -5.21 -4.80 2.01
N ARG A 145 -6.41 -4.38 1.60
CA ARG A 145 -6.61 -3.59 0.36
C ARG A 145 -5.93 -2.24 0.43
N ILE A 146 -5.98 -1.58 1.59
CA ILE A 146 -5.28 -0.31 1.83
C ILE A 146 -3.78 -0.50 1.61
N SER A 147 -3.21 -1.57 2.16
CA SER A 147 -1.80 -1.89 2.01
C SER A 147 -1.44 -2.24 0.57
N ASP A 148 -2.25 -3.03 -0.14
CA ASP A 148 -2.06 -3.32 -1.56
C ASP A 148 -2.06 -2.06 -2.42
N MET A 149 -3.05 -1.18 -2.22
CA MET A 149 -3.18 0.10 -2.90
C MET A 149 -1.96 0.98 -2.62
N THR A 150 -1.60 1.13 -1.35
CA THR A 150 -0.46 1.94 -0.94
C THR A 150 0.81 1.39 -1.56
N THR A 151 1.08 0.09 -1.45
CA THR A 151 2.23 -0.59 -2.08
C THR A 151 2.30 -0.34 -3.58
N ASN A 152 1.17 -0.36 -4.29
CA ASN A 152 1.13 -0.07 -5.73
C ASN A 152 1.54 1.36 -6.08
N ILE A 153 1.11 2.31 -5.26
CA ILE A 153 1.33 3.75 -5.45
C ILE A 153 2.78 4.10 -5.14
N ILE A 154 3.30 3.57 -4.02
CA ILE A 154 4.63 3.92 -3.48
C ILE A 154 5.74 2.94 -3.86
N PHE A 155 5.47 2.03 -4.80
CA PHE A 155 6.37 0.91 -5.14
C PHE A 155 7.81 1.36 -5.40
N ASP A 156 7.99 2.42 -6.18
CA ASP A 156 9.32 2.94 -6.53
C ASP A 156 10.09 3.41 -5.28
N ALA A 157 9.40 4.04 -4.32
CA ALA A 157 10.01 4.46 -3.06
C ALA A 157 10.41 3.26 -2.19
N LEU A 158 9.58 2.21 -2.13
CA LEU A 158 9.91 0.97 -1.42
C LEU A 158 11.13 0.26 -2.03
N VAL A 159 11.27 0.29 -3.36
CA VAL A 159 12.46 -0.25 -4.03
C VAL A 159 13.70 0.58 -3.66
N LYS A 160 13.65 1.92 -3.72
CA LYS A 160 14.78 2.77 -3.31
C LYS A 160 15.20 2.50 -1.86
N PHE A 161 14.23 2.40 -0.95
CA PHE A 161 14.48 2.02 0.44
C PHE A 161 15.17 0.66 0.53
N SER A 162 14.64 -0.34 -0.18
CA SER A 162 15.19 -1.70 -0.22
C SER A 162 16.63 -1.72 -0.73
N GLU A 163 16.92 -0.99 -1.80
CA GLU A 163 18.27 -0.86 -2.36
C GLU A 163 19.23 -0.22 -1.35
N ARG A 164 18.82 0.87 -0.70
CA ARG A 164 19.65 1.58 0.30
C ARG A 164 19.99 0.68 1.48
N VAL A 165 19.00 0.05 2.12
CA VAL A 165 19.27 -0.80 3.30
C VAL A 165 20.04 -2.07 2.93
N ASN A 166 19.85 -2.57 1.70
CA ASN A 166 20.54 -3.78 1.23
C ASN A 166 22.04 -3.57 0.98
N ILE A 167 22.54 -2.34 0.90
CA ILE A 167 23.99 -2.04 0.94
C ILE A 167 24.62 -2.65 2.21
N THR A 168 23.90 -2.58 3.34
CA THR A 168 24.33 -3.13 4.62
C THR A 168 23.97 -4.60 4.77
N LEU A 169 22.73 -4.97 4.41
CA LEU A 169 22.22 -6.34 4.61
C LEU A 169 22.87 -7.38 3.67
N LYS A 170 23.30 -6.97 2.47
CA LYS A 170 23.95 -7.82 1.47
C LYS A 170 23.14 -9.08 1.11
N ILE A 171 21.81 -8.97 1.13
CA ILE A 171 20.92 -10.03 0.66
C ILE A 171 21.08 -10.15 -0.87
N PRO A 172 21.18 -11.38 -1.43
CA PRO A 172 21.29 -11.57 -2.87
C PRO A 172 20.12 -10.93 -3.63
N THR A 173 20.44 -10.17 -4.67
CA THR A 173 19.45 -9.47 -5.50
C THR A 173 19.26 -10.14 -6.85
N LYS A 174 18.10 -9.91 -7.48
CA LYS A 174 17.82 -10.31 -8.86
C LYS A 174 17.07 -9.19 -9.59
N GLU A 175 17.30 -9.08 -10.90
CA GLU A 175 16.50 -8.22 -11.77
C GLU A 175 15.09 -8.80 -11.93
N PHE A 176 14.08 -7.93 -11.91
CA PHE A 176 12.70 -8.25 -12.25
C PHE A 176 12.03 -7.08 -12.95
N THR A 177 10.86 -7.33 -13.53
CA THR A 177 10.05 -6.31 -14.22
C THR A 177 8.74 -6.10 -13.49
N PHE A 178 8.36 -4.84 -13.28
CA PHE A 178 7.08 -4.46 -12.73
C PHE A 178 6.54 -3.24 -13.47
N LYS A 179 5.27 -3.29 -13.90
CA LYS A 179 4.61 -2.23 -14.70
C LYS A 179 5.44 -1.70 -15.89
N GLY A 180 6.23 -2.58 -16.52
CA GLY A 180 7.07 -2.25 -17.68
C GLY A 180 8.46 -1.68 -17.34
N ASN A 181 8.74 -1.40 -16.06
CA ASN A 181 10.04 -0.93 -15.59
C ASN A 181 10.87 -2.10 -15.05
N LYS A 182 12.19 -1.99 -15.18
CA LYS A 182 13.16 -2.94 -14.60
C LYS A 182 13.62 -2.46 -13.24
N TYR A 183 13.72 -3.38 -12.29
CA TYR A 183 14.18 -3.13 -10.93
C TYR A 183 15.16 -4.23 -10.51
N ASN A 184 15.98 -3.94 -9.51
CA ASN A 184 16.83 -4.94 -8.85
C ASN A 184 16.60 -4.85 -7.34
N ALA A 185 16.14 -5.94 -6.72
CA ALA A 185 15.84 -5.97 -5.31
C ALA A 185 16.29 -7.30 -4.70
N PRO A 186 16.37 -7.41 -3.35
CA PRO A 186 16.46 -8.69 -2.67
C PRO A 186 15.44 -9.69 -3.21
N HIS A 187 15.79 -10.96 -3.13
CA HIS A 187 14.98 -12.03 -3.71
C HIS A 187 14.66 -13.08 -2.65
N ASN A 188 13.39 -13.44 -2.54
CA ASN A 188 12.92 -14.42 -1.57
C ASN A 188 13.39 -15.83 -2.01
N PRO A 189 14.25 -16.49 -1.21
CA PRO A 189 14.88 -17.75 -1.59
C PRO A 189 13.91 -18.94 -1.54
N LEU A 190 12.78 -18.81 -0.83
CA LEU A 190 11.81 -19.88 -0.63
C LEU A 190 10.71 -19.86 -1.69
N THR A 191 10.26 -18.67 -2.09
CA THR A 191 9.18 -18.51 -3.09
C THR A 191 9.68 -18.20 -4.50
N ASN A 192 10.97 -17.88 -4.61
CA ASN A 192 11.61 -17.41 -5.82
C ASN A 192 10.98 -16.12 -6.41
N LYS A 193 10.36 -15.27 -5.58
CA LYS A 193 9.79 -13.96 -5.95
C LYS A 193 10.67 -12.79 -5.48
N PRO A 194 10.50 -11.58 -6.03
CA PRO A 194 11.08 -10.37 -5.44
C PRO A 194 10.71 -10.23 -3.96
N LEU A 195 11.64 -9.69 -3.17
CA LEU A 195 11.46 -9.35 -1.76
C LEU A 195 11.70 -7.85 -1.60
N ILE A 196 10.61 -7.12 -1.46
CA ILE A 196 10.62 -5.67 -1.22
C ILE A 196 10.62 -5.45 0.30
N LEU A 197 11.67 -4.81 0.79
CA LEU A 197 11.84 -4.48 2.19
C LEU A 197 10.98 -3.26 2.54
N VAL A 198 10.36 -3.30 3.72
CA VAL A 198 9.42 -2.27 4.17
C VAL A 198 9.93 -1.67 5.49
N PRO A 199 9.90 -0.35 5.66
CA PRO A 199 10.29 0.26 6.92
C PRO A 199 9.27 -0.03 8.03
N LYS A 200 9.75 -0.17 9.27
CA LYS A 200 8.88 -0.48 10.42
C LYS A 200 7.96 0.68 10.78
N ASP A 201 8.36 1.91 10.48
CA ASP A 201 7.63 3.11 10.87
C ASP A 201 6.42 3.45 9.98
N ILE A 202 6.17 2.68 8.91
CA ILE A 202 4.98 2.85 8.05
C ILE A 202 3.98 1.70 8.12
N VAL A 203 4.19 0.73 9.01
CA VAL A 203 3.31 -0.44 9.15
C VAL A 203 2.55 -0.43 10.47
N ARG A 204 1.36 -1.04 10.47
CA ARG A 204 0.58 -1.33 11.67
C ARG A 204 0.18 -2.80 11.71
N ASP A 205 -0.17 -3.28 12.90
CA ASP A 205 -0.78 -4.59 13.07
C ASP A 205 -2.10 -4.67 12.32
N LEU A 206 -2.31 -5.79 11.61
CA LEU A 206 -3.59 -6.06 11.01
C LEU A 206 -4.65 -6.29 12.11
N PRO A 207 -5.81 -5.63 12.04
CA PRO A 207 -6.86 -5.84 13.04
C PRO A 207 -7.34 -7.29 13.00
N ILE A 208 -7.57 -7.86 14.18
CA ILE A 208 -7.99 -9.26 14.37
C ILE A 208 -9.40 -9.51 13.80
N SER A 209 -10.24 -8.46 13.75
CA SER A 209 -11.54 -8.47 13.08
C SER A 209 -11.47 -7.67 11.77
N THR A 210 -12.02 -8.24 10.69
CA THR A 210 -12.18 -7.57 9.38
C THR A 210 -13.18 -6.40 9.40
N ASP A 211 -13.79 -6.11 10.55
CA ASP A 211 -14.81 -5.08 10.71
C ASP A 211 -14.16 -3.75 11.13
N TRP A 212 -13.81 -2.93 10.12
CA TRP A 212 -13.15 -1.63 10.29
C TRP A 212 -14.07 -0.55 10.88
N SER A 213 -15.37 -0.82 11.03
CA SER A 213 -16.33 0.13 11.60
C SER A 213 -15.97 0.55 13.04
N GLY A 214 -15.26 -0.30 13.79
CA GLY A 214 -14.84 -0.01 15.17
C GLY A 214 -13.53 0.79 15.31
N ALA A 215 -12.62 0.70 14.35
CA ALA A 215 -11.25 1.23 14.50
C ALA A 215 -11.16 2.77 14.36
N VAL A 216 -12.16 3.42 13.76
CA VAL A 216 -12.22 4.88 13.66
C VAL A 216 -12.70 5.54 14.95
N HIS A 217 -13.38 4.79 15.83
CA HIS A 217 -13.82 5.37 17.11
C HIS A 217 -12.63 5.75 18.00
N THR A 218 -11.57 4.94 17.98
CA THR A 218 -10.30 5.19 18.69
C THR A 218 -9.41 6.24 18.04
N MET A 219 -9.65 6.61 16.78
CA MET A 219 -8.92 7.71 16.12
C MET A 219 -9.38 9.08 16.61
N LYS A 220 -10.63 9.22 17.09
CA LYS A 220 -11.13 10.47 17.69
C LYS A 220 -10.71 10.65 19.16
N GLU A 221 -10.46 9.58 19.90
CA GLU A 221 -10.12 9.68 21.33
C GLU A 221 -8.66 10.09 21.61
N ASN A 222 -7.78 10.08 20.59
CA ASN A 222 -6.37 10.51 20.74
C ASN A 222 -6.10 11.91 20.19
N THR A 223 -7.14 12.68 19.85
CA THR A 223 -7.02 14.09 19.42
C THR A 223 -7.60 15.11 20.40
N ASP A 224 -7.98 14.69 21.61
CA ASP A 224 -8.38 15.57 22.72
C ASP A 224 -7.33 15.63 23.84
#